data_AF-A0A8K0C696-F1
#
_entry.id   AF-A0A8K0C696-F1
#
_cell.length_a   1.000
_cell.length_b   1.000
_cell.length_c   1.000
_cell.angle_alpha   90.00
_cell.angle_beta   90.00
_cell.angle_gamma   90.00
#
_symmetry.space_group_name_H-M   'P 1'
#
loop_
_entity.id
_entity.type
_entity.pdbx_description
1 polymer ?
#
loop_
_entity_poly.entity_id
_entity_poly.type
_entity_poly.pdbx_seq_one_letter_code
_entity_poly.pdbx_strand_id
1 'polypeptide(L)'
;MSQLKLIVCILTFLSLASFYECVPQPSKVDKFRKEFLILEEKLWNQILDHQDNLIRSDKQDNTAEVQLIREFEIFGDQLYKDFPEDISHGLETLESVWIWARTYSELRGIYALYESFRRFQKLQTAPGRVPSPKQAWIDITEAVLNDGKSSTAQAEDRITEFITKEKLFEECLK
;
A
#
# COMPACT_ATOMS: atom_id res chain seq x y z
N MET A 1 32.26 47.62 -23.28
CA MET A 1 31.39 47.40 -22.09
C MET A 1 30.21 46.45 -22.32
N SER A 2 29.79 46.14 -23.56
CA SER A 2 28.64 45.23 -23.83
C SER A 2 28.96 43.73 -23.61
N GLN A 3 30.14 43.27 -24.06
CA GLN A 3 30.53 41.85 -23.99
C GLN A 3 30.71 41.31 -22.56
N LEU A 4 31.25 42.13 -21.65
CA LEU A 4 31.47 41.73 -20.25
C LEU A 4 30.14 41.51 -19.50
N LYS A 5 29.11 42.31 -19.81
CA LYS A 5 27.78 42.17 -19.22
C LYS A 5 27.06 40.92 -19.72
N LEU A 6 27.24 40.57 -21.00
CA LEU A 6 26.70 39.34 -21.58
C LEU A 6 27.31 38.10 -20.90
N ILE A 7 28.63 38.08 -20.72
CA ILE A 7 29.33 36.97 -20.07
C ILE A 7 28.91 36.83 -18.60
N VAL A 8 28.78 37.94 -17.86
CA VAL A 8 28.30 37.91 -16.47
C VAL A 8 26.85 37.42 -16.39
N CYS A 9 25.97 37.83 -17.31
CA CYS A 9 24.59 37.33 -17.36
C CYS A 9 24.50 35.84 -17.73
N ILE A 10 25.38 35.34 -18.60
CA ILE A 10 25.42 33.91 -18.96
C ILE A 10 25.93 33.08 -17.78
N LEU A 11 26.94 33.56 -17.06
CA LEU A 11 27.49 32.87 -15.90
C LEU A 11 26.51 32.85 -14.72
N THR A 12 25.70 33.90 -14.51
CA THR A 12 24.64 33.89 -13.50
C THR A 12 23.47 32.98 -13.92
N PHE A 13 23.11 32.92 -15.20
CA PHE A 13 22.10 31.97 -15.69
C PHE A 13 22.55 30.50 -15.54
N LEU A 14 23.83 30.21 -15.83
CA LEU A 14 24.40 28.87 -15.69
C LEU A 14 24.54 28.44 -14.22
N SER A 15 24.83 29.36 -13.30
CA SER A 15 24.86 29.04 -11.87
C SER A 15 23.45 28.79 -11.32
N LEU A 16 22.45 29.56 -11.74
CA LEU A 16 21.03 29.32 -11.40
C LEU A 16 20.50 27.99 -11.98
N ALA A 17 20.92 27.62 -13.19
CA ALA A 17 20.57 26.33 -13.81
C ALA A 17 21.30 25.12 -13.18
N SER A 18 22.33 25.35 -12.35
CA SER A 18 22.99 24.28 -11.59
C SER A 18 22.31 24.00 -10.24
N PHE A 19 21.31 24.80 -9.86
CA PHE A 19 20.41 24.58 -8.74
C PHE A 19 19.06 23.98 -9.19
N TYR A 20 19.03 23.19 -10.27
CA TYR A 20 17.93 22.24 -10.41
C TYR A 20 18.11 21.20 -9.30
N GLU A 21 17.34 21.41 -8.24
CA GLU A 21 17.19 20.53 -7.10
C GLU A 21 17.19 19.08 -7.58
N CYS A 22 18.05 18.26 -7.00
CA CYS A 22 17.91 16.81 -7.06
C CYS A 22 16.61 16.48 -6.31
N VAL A 23 15.47 16.59 -6.99
CA VAL A 23 14.18 16.23 -6.41
C VAL A 23 14.28 14.73 -6.15
N PRO A 24 14.28 14.29 -4.88
CA PRO A 24 14.40 12.88 -4.59
C PRO A 24 13.22 12.16 -5.25
N GLN A 25 13.54 11.22 -6.12
CA GLN A 25 12.51 10.42 -6.77
C GLN A 25 11.77 9.64 -5.68
N PRO A 26 10.43 9.62 -5.69
CA PRO A 26 9.67 8.87 -4.70
C PRO A 26 10.05 7.40 -4.80
N SER A 27 10.17 6.75 -3.63
CA SER A 27 10.44 5.32 -3.59
C SER A 27 9.32 4.56 -4.33
N LYS A 28 9.59 3.33 -4.79
CA LYS A 28 8.53 2.50 -5.38
C LYS A 28 7.34 2.36 -4.45
N VAL A 29 7.59 2.20 -3.14
CA VAL A 29 6.55 2.11 -2.12
C VAL A 29 5.70 3.38 -2.09
N ASP A 30 6.31 4.56 -2.16
CA ASP A 30 5.57 5.83 -2.15
C ASP A 30 4.73 6.02 -3.42
N LYS A 31 5.21 5.53 -4.57
CA LYS A 31 4.42 5.50 -5.80
C LYS A 31 3.18 4.62 -5.64
N PHE A 32 3.34 3.40 -5.14
CA PHE A 32 2.20 2.51 -4.87
C PHE A 32 1.24 3.06 -3.83
N ARG A 33 1.73 3.71 -2.76
CA ARG A 33 0.87 4.41 -1.79
C ARG A 33 0.01 5.47 -2.48
N LYS A 34 0.62 6.29 -3.33
CA LYS A 34 -0.11 7.32 -4.09
C LYS A 34 -1.13 6.69 -5.05
N GLU A 35 -0.73 5.67 -5.79
CA GLU A 35 -1.61 4.95 -6.72
C GLU A 35 -2.80 4.29 -6.00
N PHE A 36 -2.57 3.73 -4.82
CA PHE A 36 -3.62 3.19 -3.97
C PHE A 36 -4.63 4.27 -3.56
N LEU A 37 -4.18 5.43 -3.07
CA LEU A 37 -5.06 6.52 -2.68
C LEU A 37 -5.90 7.03 -3.86
N ILE A 38 -5.30 7.15 -5.04
CA ILE A 38 -6.01 7.54 -6.28
C ILE A 38 -7.07 6.49 -6.65
N LEU A 39 -6.71 5.20 -6.55
CA LEU A 39 -7.63 4.11 -6.83
C LEU A 39 -8.80 4.10 -5.84
N GLU A 40 -8.53 4.24 -4.55
CA GLU A 40 -9.52 4.30 -3.48
C GLU A 40 -10.51 5.44 -3.73
N GLU A 41 -10.01 6.66 -3.96
CA GLU A 41 -10.84 7.84 -4.23
C GLU A 41 -11.71 7.63 -5.48
N LYS A 42 -11.12 7.10 -6.56
CA LYS A 42 -11.84 6.76 -7.80
C LYS A 42 -12.98 5.78 -7.53
N LEU A 43 -12.71 4.67 -6.83
CA LEU A 43 -13.70 3.64 -6.54
C LEU A 43 -14.80 4.16 -5.60
N TRP A 44 -14.43 4.98 -4.62
CA TRP A 44 -15.37 5.60 -3.70
C TRP A 44 -16.34 6.53 -4.44
N ASN A 45 -15.82 7.39 -5.30
CA ASN A 45 -16.65 8.27 -6.15
C ASN A 45 -17.57 7.45 -7.06
N GLN A 46 -17.08 6.35 -7.64
CA GLN A 46 -17.92 5.46 -8.45
C GLN A 46 -19.08 4.86 -7.65
N ILE A 47 -18.85 4.39 -6.42
CA ILE A 47 -19.93 3.87 -5.57
C ILE A 47 -20.96 4.95 -5.25
N LEU A 48 -20.50 6.14 -4.87
CA LEU A 48 -21.38 7.26 -4.52
C LEU A 48 -22.20 7.72 -5.72
N ASP A 49 -21.59 7.83 -6.90
CA ASP A 49 -22.28 8.18 -8.15
C ASP A 49 -23.24 7.06 -8.63
N HIS A 50 -22.98 5.80 -8.26
CA HIS A 50 -23.82 4.65 -8.60
C HIS A 50 -24.98 4.45 -7.62
N GLN A 51 -24.96 5.00 -6.41
CA GLN A 51 -26.10 4.91 -5.48
C GLN A 51 -27.38 5.51 -6.07
N ASP A 52 -27.28 6.52 -6.92
CA ASP A 52 -28.41 7.09 -7.68
C ASP A 52 -28.89 6.20 -8.85
N ASN A 53 -28.08 5.21 -9.27
CA ASN A 53 -28.31 4.36 -10.45
C ASN A 53 -28.59 2.88 -10.14
N LEU A 54 -28.74 2.49 -8.86
CA LEU A 54 -28.94 1.09 -8.41
C LEU A 54 -30.25 0.41 -8.90
N ILE A 55 -31.12 1.11 -9.62
CA ILE A 55 -32.28 0.51 -10.28
C ILE A 55 -31.89 -0.02 -11.68
N ARG A 56 -30.95 -0.97 -11.78
CA ARG A 56 -30.79 -1.93 -12.91
C ARG A 56 -29.40 -2.58 -12.92
N SER A 57 -29.30 -3.82 -12.44
CA SER A 57 -28.39 -4.79 -13.06
C SER A 57 -28.87 -6.22 -12.81
N ASP A 58 -29.80 -6.63 -13.66
CA ASP A 58 -30.35 -7.99 -13.77
C ASP A 58 -29.38 -8.94 -14.50
N LYS A 59 -28.09 -8.91 -14.16
CA LYS A 59 -27.08 -9.82 -14.75
C LYS A 59 -26.19 -10.41 -13.66
N GLN A 60 -26.46 -11.69 -13.39
CA GLN A 60 -25.84 -12.61 -12.44
C GLN A 60 -24.29 -12.57 -12.35
N ASP A 61 -23.59 -12.10 -13.39
CA ASP A 61 -22.12 -12.21 -13.49
C ASP A 61 -21.32 -10.92 -13.23
N ASN A 62 -21.94 -9.74 -13.21
CA ASN A 62 -21.25 -8.44 -13.10
C ASN A 62 -21.97 -7.51 -12.09
N THR A 63 -21.99 -7.90 -10.82
CA THR A 63 -22.47 -6.99 -9.78
C THR A 63 -21.40 -5.94 -9.45
N ALA A 64 -21.80 -4.72 -9.11
CA ALA A 64 -20.90 -3.58 -8.91
C ALA A 64 -19.81 -3.87 -7.85
N GLU A 65 -20.14 -4.70 -6.86
CA GLU A 65 -19.22 -5.13 -5.81
C GLU A 65 -18.07 -5.98 -6.37
N VAL A 66 -18.35 -6.88 -7.31
CA VAL A 66 -17.32 -7.73 -7.94
C VAL A 66 -16.36 -6.90 -8.75
N GLN A 67 -16.87 -5.90 -9.45
CA GLN A 67 -16.04 -4.99 -10.22
C GLN A 67 -15.09 -4.22 -9.29
N LEU A 68 -15.60 -3.74 -8.15
CA LEU A 68 -14.79 -3.06 -7.14
C LEU A 68 -13.69 -3.98 -6.57
N ILE A 69 -14.03 -5.22 -6.25
CA ILE A 69 -13.06 -6.21 -5.76
C ILE A 69 -11.99 -6.50 -6.81
N ARG A 70 -12.38 -6.59 -8.09
CA ARG A 70 -11.47 -6.83 -9.22
C ARG A 70 -10.47 -5.70 -9.42
N GLU A 71 -10.87 -4.45 -9.26
CA GLU A 71 -9.93 -3.32 -9.36
C GLU A 71 -8.86 -3.38 -8.26
N PHE A 72 -9.22 -3.74 -7.02
CA PHE A 72 -8.24 -3.99 -5.96
C PHE A 72 -7.39 -5.25 -6.19
N GLU A 73 -7.96 -6.31 -6.79
CA GLU A 73 -7.21 -7.50 -7.20
C GLU A 73 -6.08 -7.12 -8.17
N ILE A 74 -6.42 -6.37 -9.23
CA ILE A 74 -5.48 -5.89 -10.26
C ILE A 74 -4.37 -5.05 -9.63
N PHE A 75 -4.72 -4.13 -8.72
CA PHE A 75 -3.73 -3.32 -8.01
C PHE A 75 -2.72 -4.17 -7.25
N GLY A 76 -3.19 -5.12 -6.42
CA GLY A 76 -2.25 -5.96 -5.69
C GLY A 76 -1.50 -6.98 -6.57
N ASP A 77 -1.99 -7.30 -7.77
CA ASP A 77 -1.23 -8.09 -8.75
C ASP A 77 -0.07 -7.27 -9.33
N GLN A 78 -0.25 -5.96 -9.51
CA GLN A 78 0.85 -5.05 -9.86
C GLN A 78 1.86 -4.94 -8.72
N LEU A 79 1.38 -4.79 -7.48
CA LEU A 79 2.25 -4.76 -6.30
C LEU A 79 3.11 -6.02 -6.19
N TYR A 80 2.53 -7.20 -6.38
CA TYR A 80 3.25 -8.48 -6.30
C TYR A 80 4.30 -8.64 -7.41
N LYS A 81 4.07 -8.09 -8.60
CA LYS A 81 5.06 -8.11 -9.69
C LYS A 81 6.30 -7.28 -9.35
N ASP A 82 6.10 -6.14 -8.69
CA ASP A 82 7.17 -5.21 -8.35
C ASP A 82 7.90 -5.58 -7.05
N PHE A 83 7.23 -6.32 -6.16
CA PHE A 83 7.75 -6.86 -4.91
C PHE A 83 7.48 -8.37 -4.82
N PRO A 84 8.21 -9.20 -5.61
CA PRO A 84 8.02 -10.64 -5.61
C PRO A 84 8.61 -11.34 -4.38
N GLU A 85 9.49 -10.64 -3.67
CA GLU A 85 10.24 -11.15 -2.53
C GLU A 85 9.47 -10.99 -1.21
N ASP A 86 9.79 -11.81 -0.22
CA ASP A 86 9.21 -11.70 1.13
C ASP A 86 9.61 -10.38 1.81
N ILE A 87 8.82 -9.95 2.79
CA ILE A 87 9.05 -8.74 3.59
C ILE A 87 10.39 -8.75 4.34
N SER A 88 11.06 -9.91 4.46
CA SER A 88 12.38 -10.06 5.07
C SER A 88 13.54 -9.98 4.09
N HIS A 89 13.28 -9.86 2.77
CA HIS A 89 14.33 -9.92 1.76
C HIS A 89 15.38 -8.82 1.97
N GLY A 90 16.64 -9.22 2.12
CA GLY A 90 17.74 -8.29 2.39
C GLY A 90 17.85 -7.82 3.84
N LEU A 91 17.07 -8.41 4.76
CA LEU A 91 17.07 -8.11 6.19
C LEU A 91 17.55 -9.30 7.03
N GLU A 92 18.21 -10.28 6.41
CA GLU A 92 18.70 -11.50 7.09
C GLU A 92 19.73 -11.18 8.17
N THR A 93 20.46 -10.08 8.04
CA THR A 93 21.44 -9.61 9.02
C THR A 93 20.82 -9.13 10.33
N LEU A 94 19.54 -8.77 10.30
CA LEU A 94 18.82 -8.24 11.46
C LEU A 94 18.17 -9.34 12.32
N GLU A 95 18.23 -10.61 11.91
CA GLU A 95 17.59 -11.73 12.63
C GLU A 95 18.08 -11.87 14.08
N SER A 96 19.31 -11.46 14.36
CA SER A 96 19.90 -11.48 15.72
C SER A 96 19.43 -10.30 16.58
N VAL A 97 18.88 -9.24 15.98
CA VAL A 97 18.41 -8.05 16.68
C VAL A 97 17.02 -8.34 17.24
N TRP A 98 16.92 -8.48 18.55
CA TRP A 98 15.69 -8.94 19.20
C TRP A 98 14.47 -8.03 18.96
N ILE A 99 14.68 -6.71 18.92
CA ILE A 99 13.60 -5.76 18.64
C ILE A 99 13.14 -5.83 17.17
N TRP A 100 14.05 -6.17 16.25
CA TRP A 100 13.68 -6.49 14.88
C TRP A 100 12.84 -7.76 14.81
N ALA A 101 13.24 -8.84 15.50
CA ALA A 101 12.47 -10.08 15.52
C ALA A 101 11.01 -9.86 16.00
N ARG A 102 10.81 -8.99 16.99
CA ARG A 102 9.47 -8.58 17.44
C ARG A 102 8.71 -7.80 16.37
N THR A 103 9.36 -6.80 15.77
CA THR A 103 8.78 -5.98 14.70
C THR A 103 8.39 -6.85 13.51
N TYR A 104 9.26 -7.77 13.12
CA TYR A 104 9.04 -8.72 12.04
C TYR A 104 7.85 -9.65 12.32
N SER A 105 7.68 -10.12 13.57
CA SER A 105 6.52 -10.91 13.96
C SER A 105 5.21 -10.16 13.73
N GLU A 106 5.14 -8.86 14.05
CA GLU A 106 3.97 -8.03 13.80
C GLU A 106 3.72 -7.85 12.29
N LEU A 107 4.78 -7.54 11.53
CA LEU A 107 4.69 -7.39 10.07
C LEU A 107 4.22 -8.68 9.38
N ARG A 108 4.66 -9.86 9.86
CA ARG A 108 4.19 -11.16 9.36
C ARG A 108 2.71 -11.40 9.65
N GLY A 109 2.22 -10.96 10.81
CA GLY A 109 0.79 -10.98 11.14
C GLY A 109 -0.03 -10.16 10.14
N ILE A 110 0.37 -8.91 9.91
CA ILE A 110 -0.27 -8.03 8.92
C ILE A 110 -0.22 -8.65 7.52
N TYR A 111 0.93 -9.19 7.12
CA TYR A 111 1.09 -9.83 5.81
C TYR A 111 0.18 -11.06 5.65
N ALA A 112 0.03 -11.89 6.68
CA ALA A 112 -0.86 -13.05 6.63
C ALA A 112 -2.34 -12.67 6.47
N LEU A 113 -2.77 -11.58 7.12
CA LEU A 113 -4.11 -11.01 6.92
C LEU A 113 -4.29 -10.50 5.48
N TYR A 114 -3.29 -9.79 4.95
CA TYR A 114 -3.27 -9.35 3.57
C TYR A 114 -3.35 -10.52 2.58
N GLU A 115 -2.56 -11.58 2.76
CA GLU A 115 -2.62 -12.77 1.92
C GLU A 115 -3.99 -13.46 1.97
N SER A 116 -4.60 -13.52 3.16
CA SER A 116 -5.95 -14.07 3.35
C SER A 116 -6.98 -13.26 2.57
N PHE A 117 -6.88 -11.93 2.62
CA PHE A 117 -7.70 -11.04 1.81
C PHE A 117 -7.47 -11.26 0.30
N ARG A 118 -6.21 -11.37 -0.15
CA ARG A 118 -5.88 -11.65 -1.57
C ARG A 118 -6.51 -12.96 -2.07
N ARG A 119 -6.46 -14.02 -1.26
CA ARG A 119 -7.10 -15.30 -1.60
C ARG A 119 -8.61 -15.13 -1.70
N PHE A 120 -9.20 -14.41 -0.76
CA PHE A 120 -10.63 -14.11 -0.79
C PHE A 120 -11.03 -13.32 -2.04
N GLN A 121 -10.29 -12.27 -2.42
CA GLN A 121 -10.53 -11.50 -3.66
C GLN A 121 -10.58 -12.42 -4.89
N LYS A 122 -9.59 -13.30 -5.06
CA LYS A 122 -9.52 -14.25 -6.17
C LYS A 122 -10.72 -15.19 -6.22
N LEU A 123 -11.21 -15.65 -5.06
CA LEU A 123 -12.43 -16.47 -4.99
C LEU A 123 -13.68 -15.69 -5.43
N GLN A 124 -13.72 -14.38 -5.13
CA GLN A 124 -14.85 -13.52 -5.49
C GLN A 124 -14.81 -13.03 -6.94
N THR A 125 -13.67 -13.08 -7.63
CA THR A 125 -13.53 -12.60 -9.00
C THR A 125 -13.37 -13.72 -10.02
N ALA A 126 -13.11 -14.96 -9.59
CA ALA A 126 -12.93 -16.11 -10.47
C ALA A 126 -14.13 -16.37 -11.41
N PRO A 127 -13.90 -16.86 -12.64
CA PRO A 127 -14.98 -17.31 -13.52
C PRO A 127 -15.79 -18.44 -12.87
N GLY A 128 -17.13 -18.36 -12.92
CA GLY A 128 -18.00 -19.35 -12.28
C GLY A 128 -18.02 -19.27 -10.75
N ARG A 129 -17.64 -18.11 -10.17
CA ARG A 129 -17.69 -17.85 -8.74
C ARG A 129 -19.06 -18.19 -8.14
N VAL A 130 -19.02 -18.61 -6.88
CA VAL A 130 -20.19 -18.57 -5.99
C VAL A 130 -20.01 -17.34 -5.09
N PRO A 131 -20.92 -16.36 -5.12
CA PRO A 131 -20.83 -15.20 -4.24
C PRO A 131 -20.70 -15.64 -2.78
N SER A 132 -19.69 -15.15 -2.08
CA SER A 132 -19.55 -15.47 -0.67
C SER A 132 -20.72 -14.89 0.14
N PRO A 133 -21.19 -15.62 1.17
CA PRO A 133 -22.23 -15.12 2.05
C PRO A 133 -21.77 -13.83 2.73
N LYS A 134 -22.72 -12.94 3.05
CA LYS A 134 -22.43 -11.67 3.76
C LYS A 134 -21.60 -11.87 5.03
N GLN A 135 -21.80 -12.99 5.74
CA GLN A 135 -21.04 -13.31 6.94
C GLN A 135 -19.54 -13.41 6.67
N ALA A 136 -19.12 -14.03 5.56
CA ALA A 136 -17.69 -14.16 5.24
C ALA A 136 -17.01 -12.80 5.02
N TRP A 137 -17.75 -11.81 4.53
CA TRP A 137 -17.28 -10.43 4.42
C TRP A 137 -17.09 -9.79 5.78
N ILE A 138 -18.07 -9.97 6.68
CA ILE A 138 -18.01 -9.46 8.06
C ILE A 138 -16.83 -10.11 8.80
N ASP A 139 -16.68 -11.43 8.69
CA ASP A 139 -15.62 -12.18 9.38
C ASP A 139 -14.22 -11.68 8.95
N ILE A 140 -14.02 -11.38 7.67
CA ILE A 140 -12.76 -10.82 7.16
C ILE A 140 -12.55 -9.40 7.69
N THR A 141 -13.57 -8.56 7.64
CA THR A 141 -13.48 -7.19 8.17
C THR A 141 -13.20 -7.19 9.67
N GLU A 142 -13.83 -8.09 10.43
CA GLU A 142 -13.62 -8.25 11.86
C GLU A 142 -12.20 -8.74 12.17
N ALA A 143 -11.70 -9.72 11.42
CA ALA A 143 -10.32 -10.19 11.55
C ALA A 143 -9.28 -9.08 11.29
N VAL A 144 -9.54 -8.22 10.29
CA VAL A 144 -8.62 -7.12 9.95
C VAL A 144 -8.71 -5.95 10.95
N LEU A 145 -9.92 -5.58 11.37
CA LEU A 145 -10.16 -4.36 12.15
C LEU A 145 -10.23 -4.59 13.66
N ASN A 146 -10.88 -5.67 14.10
CA ASN A 146 -11.43 -5.78 15.46
C ASN A 146 -10.93 -6.99 16.25
N ASP A 147 -10.11 -7.88 15.68
CA ASP A 147 -9.58 -9.00 16.45
C ASP A 147 -8.65 -8.46 17.56
N GLY A 148 -9.16 -8.48 18.80
CA GLY A 148 -8.69 -7.66 19.92
C GLY A 148 -7.27 -7.94 20.42
N LYS A 149 -6.53 -8.86 19.77
CA LYS A 149 -5.11 -9.15 20.02
C LYS A 149 -4.21 -9.02 18.78
N SER A 150 -4.79 -8.99 17.58
CA SER A 150 -4.08 -9.24 16.32
C SER A 150 -4.52 -8.36 15.14
N SER A 151 -5.37 -7.35 15.38
CA SER A 151 -5.78 -6.44 14.32
C SER A 151 -4.60 -5.66 13.75
N THR A 152 -4.72 -5.23 12.50
CA THR A 152 -3.68 -4.46 11.80
C THR A 152 -3.35 -3.18 12.57
N ALA A 153 -4.37 -2.48 13.09
CA ALA A 153 -4.18 -1.25 13.84
C ALA A 153 -3.35 -1.46 15.13
N GLN A 154 -3.63 -2.53 15.88
CA GLN A 154 -2.85 -2.83 17.08
C GLN A 154 -1.40 -3.24 16.75
N ALA A 155 -1.20 -3.97 15.67
CA ALA A 155 0.14 -4.31 15.20
C ALA A 155 0.92 -3.05 14.79
N GLU A 156 0.27 -2.10 14.11
CA GLU A 156 0.84 -0.79 13.76
C GLU A 156 1.19 0.05 15.01
N ASP A 157 0.33 0.06 16.03
CA ASP A 157 0.61 0.72 17.30
C ASP A 157 1.85 0.11 17.99
N ARG A 158 1.97 -1.21 18.01
CA ARG A 158 3.13 -1.92 18.58
C ARG A 158 4.40 -1.64 17.78
N ILE A 159 4.34 -1.68 16.45
CA ILE A 159 5.46 -1.32 15.59
C ILE A 159 5.89 0.13 15.83
N THR A 160 4.93 1.04 16.00
CA THR A 160 5.20 2.45 16.33
C THR A 160 5.90 2.56 17.68
N GLU A 161 5.49 1.79 18.67
CA GLU A 161 6.18 1.70 19.97
C GLU A 161 7.61 1.16 19.82
N PHE A 162 7.82 0.10 19.03
CA PHE A 162 9.17 -0.44 18.77
C PHE A 162 10.08 0.59 18.09
N ILE A 163 9.55 1.34 17.13
CA ILE A 163 10.28 2.40 16.43
C ILE A 163 10.62 3.55 17.37
N THR A 164 9.64 4.05 18.11
CA THR A 164 9.76 5.32 18.85
C THR A 164 10.34 5.16 20.25
N LYS A 165 9.89 4.16 21.02
CA LYS A 165 10.30 3.97 22.42
C LYS A 165 11.46 3.02 22.55
N GLU A 166 11.42 1.90 21.84
CA GLU A 166 12.49 0.89 21.86
C GLU A 166 13.60 1.18 20.83
N LYS A 167 13.49 2.30 20.10
CA LYS A 167 14.52 2.82 19.20
C LYS A 167 15.00 1.80 18.18
N LEU A 168 14.07 1.04 17.58
CA LEU A 168 14.33 -0.04 16.61
C LEU A 168 15.49 0.28 15.66
N PHE A 169 15.47 1.44 15.01
CA PHE A 169 16.49 1.80 14.03
C PHE A 169 17.88 2.01 14.64
N GLU A 170 17.99 2.54 15.86
CA GLU A 170 19.27 2.66 16.55
C GLU A 170 19.84 1.28 16.90
N GLU A 171 18.99 0.36 17.35
CA GLU A 171 19.41 -1.01 17.69
C GLU A 171 19.81 -1.82 16.46
N CYS A 172 19.13 -1.65 15.32
CA CYS A 172 19.49 -2.31 14.06
C CYS A 172 20.80 -1.82 13.44
N LEU A 173 21.32 -0.66 13.87
CA LEU A 173 22.55 -0.05 13.34
C LEU A 173 23.80 -0.38 14.18
N LYS A 174 23.64 -1.06 15.33
CA LYS A 174 24.74 -1.48 16.20
C LYS A 174 25.37 -2.78 15.73
#